data_AF-A0A6A1W829-F1
#
_entry.id   AF-A0A6A1W829-F1
#
_cell.length_a   1.000
_cell.length_b   1.000
_cell.length_c   1.000
_cell.angle_alpha   90.00
_cell.angle_beta   90.00
_cell.angle_gamma   90.00
#
_symmetry.space_group_name_H-M   'P 1'
#
loop_
_entity.id
_entity.type
_entity.pdbx_description
1 polymer ?
#
loop_
_entity_poly.entity_id
_entity_poly.type
_entity_poly.pdbx_seq_one_letter_code
_entity_poly.pdbx_strand_id
1 'polypeptide(L)'
;MEGLCYPFYPTQRHTVEAIVGAEKEESVAMLLSPTLSPPIAPSKSSHHPSGSLFTIFLTAPLQAFCLLLGLSGSDVDRDIFNEADKLLSVSLNDWGLTLVTSDALNPVWLQTLADPFLRRLLLRFLFCQAVLMLYAPTFNKKEFLPMCMPPLPASVLPTTTNSQVVIRQIASIFGVVDNFIFCEAS
;
A
#
# COMPACT_ATOMS: atom_id res chain seq x y z
N MET A 1 -6.68 40.98 22.88
CA MET A 1 -7.40 39.83 22.29
C MET A 1 -6.36 38.74 22.13
N GLU A 2 -6.33 37.85 23.11
CA GLU A 2 -5.37 36.75 23.18
C GLU A 2 -5.73 35.70 22.14
N GLY A 3 -4.77 35.38 21.27
CA GLY A 3 -4.88 34.29 20.32
C GLY A 3 -4.84 32.97 21.06
N LEU A 4 -5.95 32.25 21.04
CA LEU A 4 -6.05 30.88 21.53
C LEU A 4 -5.06 30.00 20.76
N CYS A 5 -3.96 29.63 21.42
CA CYS A 5 -3.09 28.55 20.99
C CYS A 5 -3.90 27.26 21.13
N TYR A 6 -4.44 26.75 20.03
CA TYR A 6 -5.02 25.41 20.02
C TYR A 6 -3.93 24.40 20.36
N PRO A 7 -4.17 23.46 21.31
CA PRO A 7 -3.21 22.40 21.55
C PRO A 7 -3.06 21.58 20.28
N PHE A 8 -1.82 21.48 19.79
CA PHE A 8 -1.44 20.55 18.74
C PHE A 8 -1.61 19.14 19.32
N TYR A 9 -2.75 18.51 19.04
CA TYR A 9 -2.92 17.09 19.31
C TYR A 9 -2.07 16.35 18.27
N PRO A 10 -0.98 15.67 18.66
CA PRO A 10 -0.25 14.83 17.72
C PRO A 10 -1.24 13.80 17.16
N THR A 11 -1.31 13.71 15.83
CA THR A 11 -1.99 12.59 15.18
C THR A 11 -1.36 11.30 15.70
N GLN A 12 -2.15 10.23 15.85
CA GLN A 12 -1.71 8.95 16.40
C GLN A 12 -0.41 8.41 15.78
N ARG A 13 -0.11 8.79 14.53
CA ARG A 13 1.17 8.52 13.85
C ARG A 13 2.39 9.15 14.53
N HIS A 14 2.33 10.42 14.92
CA HIS A 14 3.45 11.11 15.57
C HIS A 14 3.77 10.54 16.95
N THR A 15 2.76 10.00 17.64
CA THR A 15 2.95 9.31 18.92
C THR A 15 3.71 7.99 18.73
N VAL A 16 3.45 7.25 17.65
CA VAL A 16 4.13 5.97 17.36
C VAL A 16 5.58 6.19 16.91
N GLU A 17 5.83 7.20 16.07
CA GLU A 17 7.20 7.58 15.67
C GLU A 17 8.05 7.99 16.88
N ALA A 18 7.46 8.67 17.87
CA ALA A 18 8.14 9.06 19.10
C ALA A 18 8.48 7.88 20.02
N ILE A 19 7.65 6.82 20.04
CA ILE A 19 7.88 5.62 20.87
C ILE A 19 9.05 4.80 20.33
N VAL A 20 9.17 4.67 19.00
CA VAL A 20 10.25 3.90 18.35
C VAL A 20 11.64 4.49 18.63
N GLY A 21 11.74 5.79 18.93
CA GLY A 21 13.00 6.43 19.30
C GLY A 21 13.43 6.25 20.77
N ALA A 22 12.54 5.77 21.64
CA ALA A 22 12.74 5.76 23.09
C ALA A 22 13.14 4.38 23.66
N GLU A 23 12.86 3.27 22.96
CA GLU A 23 13.07 1.92 23.50
C GLU A 23 14.21 1.19 22.76
N LYS A 24 15.25 0.84 23.52
CA LYS A 24 16.52 0.30 23.02
C LYS A 24 16.55 -1.25 22.97
N GLU A 25 15.43 -1.97 22.84
CA GLU A 25 15.55 -3.44 22.97
C GLU A 25 14.68 -4.39 22.12
N GLU A 26 13.59 -3.97 21.46
CA GLU A 26 12.93 -4.84 20.47
C GLU A 26 12.52 -4.05 19.22
N SER A 27 13.08 -4.43 18.07
CA SER A 27 12.62 -3.88 16.80
C SER A 27 11.23 -4.46 16.51
N VAL A 28 10.20 -3.61 16.52
CA VAL A 28 8.82 -3.99 16.20
C VAL A 28 8.51 -3.65 14.75
N ALA A 29 7.93 -4.61 14.03
CA ALA A 29 7.41 -4.40 12.68
C ALA A 29 6.03 -3.73 12.77
N MET A 30 5.91 -2.55 12.20
CA MET A 30 4.67 -1.76 12.20
C MET A 30 4.22 -1.47 10.77
N LEU A 31 2.92 -1.64 10.51
CA LEU A 31 2.24 -1.20 9.29
C LEU A 31 1.21 -0.14 9.67
N LEU A 32 1.36 1.07 9.14
CA LEU A 32 0.60 2.25 9.50
C LEU A 32 -0.30 2.65 8.33
N SER A 33 -1.61 2.79 8.59
CA SER A 33 -2.58 3.25 7.61
C SER A 33 -2.35 4.71 7.21
N PRO A 34 -2.83 5.16 6.03
CA PRO A 34 -2.97 6.57 5.64
C PRO A 34 -3.59 7.44 6.75
N THR A 35 -3.21 8.72 6.86
CA THR A 35 -3.87 9.69 7.77
C THR A 35 -5.19 10.15 7.19
N LEU A 36 -5.26 10.26 5.86
CA LEU A 36 -6.46 10.57 5.13
C LEU A 36 -6.82 9.42 4.19
N SER A 37 -8.10 9.17 4.03
CA SER A 37 -8.60 8.22 3.04
C SER A 37 -8.42 8.78 1.63
N PRO A 38 -7.89 8.00 0.67
CA PRO A 38 -7.72 8.47 -0.70
C PRO A 38 -9.10 8.75 -1.34
N PRO A 39 -9.18 9.71 -2.28
CA PRO A 39 -10.40 9.93 -3.04
C PRO A 39 -10.74 8.67 -3.84
N ILE A 40 -11.89 8.06 -3.53
CA ILE A 40 -12.41 6.91 -4.29
C ILE A 40 -13.10 7.45 -5.54
N ALA A 41 -12.81 6.87 -6.70
CA ALA A 41 -13.49 7.26 -7.93
C ALA A 41 -15.01 7.02 -7.78
N PRO A 42 -15.86 7.90 -8.33
CA PRO A 42 -17.31 7.80 -8.16
C PRO A 42 -17.80 6.45 -8.69
N SER A 43 -18.26 5.57 -7.78
CA SER A 43 -18.79 4.26 -8.14
C SER A 43 -20.26 4.37 -8.53
N LYS A 44 -20.70 3.54 -9.48
CA LYS A 44 -22.12 3.42 -9.85
C LYS A 44 -22.96 2.67 -8.81
N SER A 45 -22.35 2.14 -7.74
CA SER A 45 -23.01 1.32 -6.73
C SER A 45 -23.12 2.05 -5.39
N SER A 46 -24.24 1.88 -4.69
CA SER A 46 -24.49 2.47 -3.36
C SER A 46 -23.79 1.71 -2.21
N HIS A 47 -23.07 0.63 -2.52
CA HIS A 47 -22.43 -0.21 -1.51
C HIS A 47 -21.03 0.30 -1.21
N HIS A 48 -20.93 1.27 -0.31
CA HIS A 48 -19.65 1.57 0.33
C HIS A 48 -19.26 0.38 1.22
N PRO A 49 -18.11 -0.27 0.99
CA PRO A 49 -17.65 -1.32 1.88
C PRO A 49 -17.40 -0.74 3.28
N SER A 50 -17.88 -1.44 4.32
CA SER A 50 -17.62 -1.06 5.70
C SER A 50 -16.16 -1.38 6.06
N GLY A 51 -15.32 -0.35 6.20
CA GLY A 51 -13.94 -0.52 6.65
C GLY A 51 -12.97 0.47 6.02
N SER A 52 -11.77 0.58 6.59
CA SER A 52 -10.72 1.41 5.98
C SER A 52 -10.23 0.75 4.70
N LEU A 53 -10.00 1.52 3.63
CA LEU A 53 -9.46 0.99 2.36
C LEU A 53 -8.12 0.26 2.59
N PHE A 54 -7.31 0.75 3.53
CA PHE A 54 -6.07 0.11 3.95
C PHE A 54 -6.29 -1.33 4.44
N THR A 55 -7.28 -1.55 5.32
CA THR A 55 -7.63 -2.90 5.80
C THR A 55 -8.11 -3.80 4.67
N ILE A 56 -8.86 -3.26 3.71
CA ILE A 56 -9.29 -4.02 2.52
C ILE A 56 -8.08 -4.40 1.68
N PHE A 57 -7.11 -3.50 1.46
CA PHE A 57 -5.87 -3.85 0.75
C PHE A 57 -5.11 -5.01 1.43
N LEU A 58 -5.04 -4.99 2.76
CA LEU A 58 -4.37 -6.03 3.55
C LEU A 58 -5.06 -7.39 3.49
N THR A 59 -6.38 -7.43 3.27
CA THR A 59 -7.16 -8.68 3.28
C THR A 59 -7.54 -9.19 1.89
N ALA A 60 -7.86 -8.27 0.96
CA ALA A 60 -8.29 -8.49 -0.41
C ALA A 60 -7.71 -7.41 -1.35
N PRO A 61 -6.40 -7.47 -1.69
CA PRO A 61 -5.68 -6.39 -2.37
C PRO A 61 -6.26 -6.00 -3.72
N LEU A 62 -6.62 -6.97 -4.56
CA LEU A 62 -7.19 -6.70 -5.88
C LEU A 62 -8.60 -6.10 -5.78
N GLN A 63 -9.39 -6.54 -4.80
CA GLN A 63 -10.70 -5.94 -4.54
C GLN A 63 -10.57 -4.48 -4.09
N ALA A 64 -9.59 -4.17 -3.23
CA ALA A 64 -9.31 -2.80 -2.81
C ALA A 64 -8.88 -1.91 -3.99
N PHE A 65 -8.09 -2.46 -4.91
CA PHE A 65 -7.72 -1.79 -6.16
C PHE A 65 -8.95 -1.46 -7.01
N CYS A 66 -9.85 -2.42 -7.24
CA CYS A 66 -11.09 -2.19 -7.97
C CYS A 66 -11.97 -1.14 -7.29
N LEU A 67 -12.11 -1.22 -5.96
CA LEU A 67 -12.88 -0.26 -5.16
C LEU A 67 -12.33 1.15 -5.27
N LEU A 68 -11.00 1.34 -5.15
CA LEU A 68 -10.34 2.64 -5.27
C LEU A 68 -10.69 3.32 -6.61
N LEU A 69 -10.73 2.52 -7.68
CA LEU A 69 -10.97 2.96 -9.05
C LEU A 69 -12.46 2.99 -9.44
N GLY A 70 -13.36 2.74 -8.48
CA GLY A 70 -14.80 2.78 -8.71
C GLY A 70 -15.32 1.65 -9.61
N LEU A 71 -14.53 0.58 -9.81
CA LEU A 71 -14.93 -0.60 -10.57
C LEU A 71 -15.90 -1.43 -9.74
N SER A 72 -17.11 -1.65 -10.24
CA SER A 72 -18.10 -2.48 -9.54
C SER A 72 -17.93 -3.96 -9.89
N GLY A 73 -18.31 -4.85 -8.96
CA GLY A 73 -18.18 -6.30 -9.16
C GLY A 73 -19.02 -6.87 -10.32
N SER A 74 -20.03 -6.14 -10.81
CA SER A 74 -20.77 -6.50 -12.03
C SER A 74 -20.12 -5.99 -13.31
N ASP A 75 -19.25 -4.98 -13.23
CA ASP A 75 -18.57 -4.38 -14.39
C ASP A 75 -17.29 -5.14 -14.77
N VAL A 76 -16.74 -5.94 -13.85
CA VAL A 76 -15.48 -6.66 -14.05
C VAL A 76 -15.76 -8.10 -14.44
N ASP A 77 -15.32 -8.47 -15.65
CA ASP A 77 -15.33 -9.85 -16.12
C ASP A 77 -14.51 -10.76 -15.19
N ARG A 78 -15.04 -11.94 -14.88
CA ARG A 78 -14.40 -12.88 -13.94
C ARG A 78 -13.02 -13.34 -14.44
N ASP A 79 -12.84 -13.52 -15.74
CA ASP A 79 -11.58 -13.95 -16.32
C ASP A 79 -10.54 -12.83 -16.26
N ILE A 80 -10.95 -11.58 -16.49
CA ILE A 80 -10.10 -10.39 -16.28
C ILE A 80 -9.63 -10.31 -14.82
N PHE A 81 -10.54 -10.50 -13.86
CA PHE A 81 -10.20 -10.49 -12.44
C PHE A 81 -9.22 -11.62 -12.09
N ASN A 82 -9.47 -12.84 -12.58
CA ASN A 82 -8.59 -13.99 -12.35
C ASN A 82 -7.21 -13.80 -12.98
N GLU A 83 -7.11 -13.14 -14.14
CA GLU A 83 -5.85 -12.81 -14.79
C GLU A 83 -5.03 -11.85 -13.92
N ALA A 84 -5.64 -10.77 -13.44
CA ALA A 84 -4.99 -9.81 -12.56
C ALA A 84 -4.60 -10.43 -11.20
N ASP A 85 -5.42 -11.34 -10.64
CA ASP A 85 -5.11 -12.02 -9.38
C ASP A 85 -3.90 -12.94 -9.50
N LYS A 86 -3.76 -13.65 -10.63
CA LYS A 86 -2.58 -14.45 -10.93
C LYS A 86 -1.32 -13.59 -11.06
N LEU A 87 -1.41 -12.49 -11.82
CA LEU A 87 -0.30 -11.56 -11.99
C LEU A 87 0.14 -10.96 -10.64
N LEU A 88 -0.83 -10.53 -9.83
CA LEU A 88 -0.57 -10.01 -8.49
C LEU A 88 0.10 -11.08 -7.63
N SER A 89 -0.41 -12.32 -7.63
CA SER A 89 0.16 -13.42 -6.84
C SER A 89 1.63 -13.70 -7.19
N VAL A 90 1.98 -13.69 -8.49
CA VAL A 90 3.38 -13.82 -8.94
C VAL A 90 4.22 -12.63 -8.44
N SER A 91 3.73 -11.42 -8.64
CA SER A 91 4.43 -10.18 -8.26
C SER A 91 4.70 -10.09 -6.76
N LEU A 92 3.73 -10.51 -5.92
CA LEU A 92 3.89 -10.57 -4.47
C LEU A 92 5.00 -11.56 -4.07
N ASN A 93 5.08 -12.71 -4.74
CA ASN A 93 6.13 -13.68 -4.48
C ASN A 93 7.51 -13.13 -4.87
N ASP A 94 7.61 -12.42 -5.99
CA ASP A 94 8.85 -11.81 -6.47
C ASP A 94 9.35 -10.70 -5.53
N TRP A 95 8.44 -9.85 -5.01
CA TRP A 95 8.79 -8.91 -3.94
C TRP A 95 9.24 -9.63 -2.67
N GLY A 96 8.57 -10.73 -2.32
CA GLY A 96 8.95 -11.55 -1.17
C GLY A 96 10.35 -12.16 -1.32
N LEU A 97 10.71 -12.62 -2.52
CA LEU A 97 12.05 -13.10 -2.83
C LEU A 97 13.07 -11.95 -2.75
N THR A 98 12.78 -10.82 -3.38
CA THR A 98 13.62 -9.61 -3.39
C THR A 98 13.94 -9.13 -1.97
N LEU A 99 12.95 -9.18 -1.06
CA LEU A 99 13.14 -8.85 0.35
C LEU A 99 14.10 -9.81 1.05
N VAL A 100 13.88 -11.12 0.95
CA VAL A 100 14.70 -12.11 1.68
C VAL A 100 16.14 -12.18 1.15
N THR A 101 16.38 -11.76 -0.09
CA THR A 101 17.74 -11.67 -0.68
C THR A 101 18.44 -10.34 -0.41
N SER A 102 17.78 -9.38 0.25
CA SER A 102 18.35 -8.06 0.50
C SER A 102 19.19 -8.02 1.77
N ASP A 103 20.49 -7.76 1.64
CA ASP A 103 21.41 -7.57 2.78
C ASP A 103 21.04 -6.38 3.68
N ALA A 104 20.31 -5.40 3.15
CA ALA A 104 19.84 -4.23 3.88
C ALA A 104 18.53 -4.46 4.65
N LEU A 105 17.96 -5.67 4.65
CA LEU A 105 16.69 -5.95 5.30
C LEU A 105 16.85 -6.00 6.83
N ASN A 106 16.05 -5.21 7.55
CA ASN A 106 16.05 -5.25 9.01
C ASN A 106 15.64 -6.66 9.53
N PRO A 107 16.31 -7.20 10.56
CA PRO A 107 15.98 -8.52 11.13
C PRO A 107 14.52 -8.73 11.52
N VAL A 108 13.78 -7.69 11.94
CA VAL A 108 12.35 -7.83 12.26
C VAL A 108 11.53 -8.21 11.03
N TRP A 109 11.90 -7.72 9.85
CA TRP A 109 11.24 -8.07 8.60
C TRP A 109 11.61 -9.49 8.16
N LEU A 110 12.82 -9.98 8.44
CA LEU A 110 13.17 -11.39 8.22
C LEU A 110 12.27 -12.32 9.05
N GLN A 111 12.05 -12.00 10.32
CA GLN A 111 11.14 -12.77 11.20
C GLN A 111 9.69 -12.67 10.71
N THR A 112 9.24 -11.48 10.30
CA THR A 112 7.91 -11.25 9.71
C THR A 112 7.71 -12.09 8.44
N LEU A 113 8.74 -12.21 7.60
CA LEU A 113 8.69 -12.98 6.35
C LEU A 113 8.74 -14.50 6.56
N ALA A 114 9.19 -14.97 7.72
CA ALA A 114 9.21 -16.38 8.09
C ALA A 114 7.81 -16.90 8.49
N ASP A 115 6.95 -16.02 9.04
CA ASP A 115 5.55 -16.35 9.30
C ASP A 115 4.70 -16.18 8.02
N PRO A 116 3.98 -17.22 7.53
CA PRO A 116 3.22 -17.13 6.28
C PRO A 116 2.09 -16.09 6.28
N PHE A 117 1.47 -15.82 7.43
CA PHE A 117 0.38 -14.86 7.56
C PHE A 117 0.91 -13.43 7.54
N LEU A 118 1.95 -13.16 8.35
CA LEU A 118 2.60 -11.85 8.40
C LEU A 118 3.33 -11.53 7.10
N ARG A 119 3.99 -12.52 6.47
CA ARG A 119 4.55 -12.40 5.12
C ARG A 119 3.49 -11.94 4.14
N ARG A 120 2.32 -12.60 4.12
CA ARG A 120 1.22 -12.21 3.23
C ARG A 120 0.75 -10.78 3.50
N LEU A 121 0.67 -10.39 4.77
CA LEU A 121 0.27 -9.03 5.15
C LEU A 121 1.26 -7.96 4.67
N LEU A 122 2.56 -8.20 4.84
CA LEU A 122 3.62 -7.31 4.39
C LEU A 122 3.65 -7.15 2.87
N LEU A 123 3.50 -8.24 2.12
CA LEU A 123 3.51 -8.20 0.67
C LEU A 123 2.27 -7.46 0.13
N ARG A 124 1.10 -7.66 0.74
CA ARG A 124 -0.10 -6.89 0.41
C ARG A 124 0.01 -5.42 0.79
N PHE A 125 0.74 -5.11 1.86
CA PHE A 125 1.11 -3.74 2.21
C PHE A 125 1.97 -3.10 1.12
N LEU A 126 2.97 -3.79 0.56
CA LEU A 126 3.78 -3.27 -0.55
C LEU A 126 2.91 -2.92 -1.76
N PHE A 127 1.97 -3.81 -2.12
CA PHE A 127 1.00 -3.53 -3.18
C PHE A 127 0.17 -2.28 -2.87
N CYS A 128 -0.39 -2.19 -1.66
CA CYS A 128 -1.16 -1.03 -1.21
C CYS A 128 -0.37 0.28 -1.34
N GLN A 129 0.86 0.28 -0.84
CA GLN A 129 1.74 1.44 -0.88
C GLN A 129 2.06 1.84 -2.32
N ALA A 130 2.32 0.88 -3.20
CA ALA A 130 2.61 1.14 -4.60
C ALA A 130 1.41 1.72 -5.36
N VAL A 131 0.23 1.13 -5.18
CA VAL A 131 -1.01 1.63 -5.77
C VAL A 131 -1.29 3.06 -5.32
N LEU A 132 -1.26 3.34 -4.02
CA LEU A 132 -1.58 4.67 -3.48
C LEU A 132 -0.53 5.73 -3.81
N MET A 133 0.75 5.34 -3.97
CA MET A 133 1.79 6.28 -4.39
C MET A 133 1.64 6.70 -5.84
N LEU A 134 1.27 5.78 -6.73
CA LEU A 134 1.16 6.03 -8.17
C LEU A 134 -0.23 6.54 -8.57
N TYR A 135 -1.25 6.39 -7.73
CA TYR A 135 -2.61 6.84 -8.01
C TYR A 135 -2.69 8.37 -8.16
N ALA A 136 -3.14 8.86 -9.31
CA ALA A 136 -3.06 10.27 -9.70
C ALA A 136 -3.68 11.25 -8.67
N PRO A 137 -4.85 10.97 -8.07
CA PRO A 137 -5.44 11.85 -7.05
C PRO A 137 -4.61 12.01 -5.76
N THR A 138 -3.76 11.02 -5.44
CA THR A 138 -2.91 10.99 -4.24
C THR A 138 -1.41 11.14 -4.55
N PHE A 139 -1.06 11.31 -5.82
CA PHE A 139 0.32 11.42 -6.25
C PHE A 139 1.03 12.58 -5.54
N ASN A 140 2.23 12.29 -5.01
CA ASN A 140 3.05 13.22 -4.24
C ASN A 140 2.41 13.79 -2.94
N LYS A 141 1.41 13.09 -2.38
CA LYS A 141 0.73 13.50 -1.13
C LYS A 141 0.89 12.44 -0.03
N LYS A 142 1.79 12.70 0.93
CA LYS A 142 2.21 11.74 1.97
C LYS A 142 1.08 11.34 2.93
N GLU A 143 0.09 12.20 3.11
CA GLU A 143 -1.05 11.98 3.99
C GLU A 143 -1.96 10.82 3.54
N PHE A 144 -1.91 10.44 2.27
CA PHE A 144 -2.63 9.30 1.69
C PHE A 144 -1.78 8.03 1.61
N LEU A 145 -0.50 8.08 1.98
CA LEU A 145 0.39 6.93 1.87
C LEU A 145 0.42 6.11 3.17
N PRO A 146 0.36 4.77 3.07
CA PRO A 146 0.67 3.91 4.18
C PRO A 146 2.19 3.89 4.40
N MET A 147 2.60 3.68 5.65
CA MET A 147 4.00 3.67 6.07
C MET A 147 4.29 2.39 6.86
N CYS A 148 5.55 1.97 6.88
CA CYS A 148 5.98 0.86 7.70
C CYS A 148 7.24 1.25 8.46
N MET A 149 7.44 0.66 9.63
CA MET A 149 8.63 0.84 10.46
C MET A 149 9.13 -0.52 10.93
N PRO A 150 10.44 -0.80 10.86
CA PRO A 150 11.50 -0.03 10.18
C PRO A 150 11.25 0.12 8.67
N PRO A 151 11.84 1.11 7.97
CA PRO A 151 11.64 1.26 6.53
C PRO A 151 12.14 0.02 5.76
N LEU A 152 11.44 -0.34 4.69
CA LEU A 152 11.82 -1.45 3.81
C LEU A 152 12.96 -1.04 2.86
N PRO A 153 13.74 -2.01 2.33
CA PRO A 153 14.83 -1.74 1.40
C PRO A 153 14.38 -1.01 0.14
N ALA A 154 15.31 -0.25 -0.46
CA ALA A 154 15.07 0.52 -1.69
C ALA A 154 14.60 -0.36 -2.87
N SER A 155 14.97 -1.64 -2.88
CA SER A 155 14.67 -2.61 -3.93
C SER A 155 13.18 -2.94 -4.09
N VAL A 156 12.35 -2.65 -3.08
CA VAL A 156 10.90 -2.86 -3.14
C VAL A 156 10.09 -1.58 -3.03
N LEU A 157 10.74 -0.41 -3.14
CA LEU A 157 10.02 0.84 -3.10
C LEU A 157 9.06 0.95 -4.30
N PRO A 158 7.93 1.64 -4.14
CA PRO A 158 6.98 1.89 -5.24
C PRO A 158 7.58 2.56 -6.47
N THR A 159 8.66 3.33 -6.30
CA THR A 159 9.35 4.06 -7.36
C THR A 159 10.24 3.18 -8.22
N THR A 160 10.53 1.95 -7.79
CA THR A 160 11.35 1.02 -8.59
C THR A 160 10.63 0.62 -9.88
N THR A 161 11.41 0.37 -10.93
CA THR A 161 10.87 -0.06 -12.24
C THR A 161 9.99 -1.30 -12.10
N ASN A 162 10.41 -2.29 -11.32
CA ASN A 162 9.64 -3.52 -11.10
C ASN A 162 8.27 -3.22 -10.46
N SER A 163 8.23 -2.41 -9.40
CA SER A 163 6.97 -2.04 -8.76
C SER A 163 6.03 -1.30 -9.70
N GLN A 164 6.56 -0.35 -10.47
CA GLN A 164 5.78 0.41 -11.44
C GLN A 164 5.24 -0.45 -12.59
N VAL A 165 6.03 -1.41 -13.09
CA VAL A 165 5.61 -2.36 -14.13
C VAL A 165 4.44 -3.20 -13.64
N VAL A 166 4.49 -3.73 -12.42
CA VAL A 166 3.38 -4.51 -11.84
C VAL A 166 2.10 -3.69 -11.77
N ILE A 167 2.17 -2.46 -11.23
CA ILE A 167 0.98 -1.59 -11.14
C ILE A 167 0.45 -1.24 -12.54
N ARG A 168 1.34 -0.96 -13.50
CA ARG A 168 0.95 -0.66 -14.89
C ARG A 168 0.26 -1.85 -15.57
N GLN A 169 0.81 -3.07 -15.41
CA GLN A 169 0.23 -4.26 -16.01
C GLN A 169 -1.15 -4.58 -15.41
N ILE A 170 -1.29 -4.52 -14.09
CA ILE A 170 -2.59 -4.69 -13.42
C ILE A 170 -3.57 -3.62 -13.89
N ALA A 171 -3.17 -2.35 -13.91
CA ALA A 171 -4.03 -1.27 -14.42
C ALA A 171 -4.39 -1.45 -15.91
N SER A 172 -3.49 -2.03 -16.71
CA SER A 172 -3.77 -2.35 -18.12
C SER A 172 -4.82 -3.44 -18.27
N ILE A 173 -4.80 -4.47 -17.43
CA ILE A 173 -5.82 -5.54 -17.44
C ILE A 173 -7.22 -4.96 -17.20
N PHE A 174 -7.35 -3.95 -16.34
CA PHE A 174 -8.62 -3.27 -16.07
C PHE A 174 -8.91 -2.07 -16.98
N GLY A 175 -8.01 -1.69 -17.90
CA GLY A 175 -8.19 -0.52 -18.77
C GLY A 175 -8.19 0.82 -18.03
N VAL A 176 -7.47 0.92 -16.90
CA VAL A 176 -7.47 2.08 -15.98
C VAL A 176 -6.10 2.72 -15.81
N VAL A 177 -5.18 2.49 -16.74
CA VAL A 177 -3.79 3.01 -16.71
C VAL A 177 -3.75 4.53 -16.52
N ASP A 178 -4.69 5.26 -17.12
CA ASP A 178 -4.76 6.74 -17.05
C ASP A 178 -5.06 7.28 -15.63
N ASN A 179 -5.43 6.42 -14.68
CA ASN A 179 -5.60 6.80 -13.27
C ASN A 179 -4.28 6.82 -12.50
N PHE A 180 -3.16 6.45 -13.14
CA PHE A 180 -1.87 6.31 -12.50
C PHE A 180 -0.80 7.18 -13.16
N ILE A 181 0.08 7.74 -12.35
CA ILE A 181 1.25 8.50 -12.76
C ILE A 181 2.48 7.63 -12.50
N PHE A 182 3.18 7.27 -13.57
CA PHE A 182 4.39 6.46 -13.51
C PHE A 182 5.60 7.35 -13.77
N CYS A 183 6.69 7.15 -13.04
CA CYS A 183 7.96 7.79 -13.33
C CYS A 183 8.59 7.10 -14.54
N GLU A 184 9.03 7.86 -15.53
CA GLU A 184 9.80 7.29 -16.63
C GLU A 184 11.15 6.77 -16.11
N ALA A 185 11.56 5.59 -16.60
CA ALA A 185 12.91 5.11 -16.37
C ALA A 185 13.87 6.06 -17.11
N SER A 186 14.73 6.73 -16.35
CA SER A 186 15.90 7.44 -16.90
C SER A 186 16.98 6.44 -17.28
#